data_AF-S4PAK5-F1
#
_entry.id   AF-S4PAK5-F1
#
_cell.length_a   1.000
_cell.length_b   1.000
_cell.length_c   1.000
_cell.angle_alpha   90.00
_cell.angle_beta   90.00
_cell.angle_gamma   90.00
#
_symmetry.space_group_name_H-M   'P 1'
#
loop_
_entity.id
_entity.type
_entity.pdbx_description
1 polymer ?
#
loop_
_entity_poly.entity_id
_entity_poly.type
_entity_poly.pdbx_seq_one_letter_code
_entity_poly.pdbx_strand_id
1 'polypeptide(L)'
;MNVFFTAQKQQVLLDVCSLDKHLSLLQQGCDITGGLYLKVPSLDGLLQYLLWVFLPEAWERKELVLPGRGRVDYRAACFCHRELLTIGYVCSVCLSVFCKFSPICTTCHTVFKIAGPLAIKPKK
;
A
#
# COMPACT_ATOMS: atom_id res chain seq x y z
N MET A 1 -2.84 7.66 -0.87
CA MET A 1 -3.06 6.66 -1.94
C MET A 1 -3.55 7.27 -3.24
N ASN A 2 -4.66 8.02 -3.28
CA ASN A 2 -5.21 8.57 -4.55
C ASN A 2 -4.19 9.30 -5.42
N VAL A 3 -3.32 10.12 -4.82
CA VAL A 3 -2.26 10.84 -5.55
C VAL A 3 -1.32 9.90 -6.32
N PHE A 4 -1.02 8.71 -5.80
CA PHE A 4 -0.18 7.73 -6.48
C PHE A 4 -0.90 7.10 -7.67
N PHE A 5 -2.20 6.80 -7.54
CA PHE A 5 -3.02 6.32 -8.66
C PHE A 5 -3.19 7.39 -9.74
N THR A 6 -3.32 8.65 -9.35
CA THR A 6 -3.33 9.77 -10.31
C THR A 6 -1.98 9.88 -11.03
N ALA A 7 -0.86 9.82 -10.32
CA ALA A 7 0.48 9.83 -10.92
C ALA A 7 0.67 8.67 -11.91
N GLN A 8 0.25 7.46 -11.52
CA GLN A 8 0.25 6.28 -12.41
C GLN A 8 -0.57 6.53 -13.68
N LYS A 9 -1.78 7.09 -13.54
CA LYS A 9 -2.63 7.41 -14.70
C LYS A 9 -2.01 8.48 -15.61
N GLN A 10 -1.30 9.44 -15.02
CA GLN A 10 -0.55 10.47 -15.73
C GLN A 10 0.80 9.98 -16.28
N GLN A 11 1.16 8.71 -16.07
CA GLN A 11 2.46 8.14 -16.44
C GLN A 11 3.65 8.92 -15.83
N VAL A 12 3.46 9.45 -14.63
CA VAL A 12 4.51 10.12 -13.85
C VAL A 12 5.10 9.09 -12.88
N LEU A 13 6.39 8.78 -13.06
CA LEU A 13 7.13 7.94 -12.13
C LEU A 13 7.44 8.70 -10.84
N LEU A 14 7.34 8.00 -9.70
CA LEU A 14 7.73 8.53 -8.41
C LEU A 14 8.87 7.71 -7.84
N ASP A 15 10.02 8.36 -7.69
CA ASP A 15 11.18 7.77 -7.04
C ASP A 15 11.40 8.39 -5.66
N VAL A 16 11.79 7.56 -4.70
CA VAL A 16 11.97 7.96 -3.31
C VAL A 16 13.32 7.47 -2.80
N CYS A 17 14.15 8.43 -2.41
CA CYS A 17 15.39 8.22 -1.68
C CYS A 17 15.14 8.50 -0.19
N SER A 18 15.16 7.47 0.65
CA SER A 18 15.00 7.62 2.10
C SER A 18 16.34 7.59 2.82
N LEU A 19 16.60 8.59 3.67
CA LEU A 19 17.88 8.75 4.36
C LEU A 19 17.98 8.04 5.71
N ASP A 20 16.84 7.78 6.37
CA ASP A 20 16.82 7.31 7.77
C ASP A 20 15.81 6.18 7.98
N LYS A 21 14.53 6.46 7.73
CA LYS A 21 13.43 5.53 8.07
C LYS A 21 12.91 4.79 6.85
N HIS A 22 12.42 3.57 7.09
CA HIS A 22 11.62 2.89 6.10
C HIS A 22 10.23 3.53 6.04
N LEU A 23 9.78 3.90 4.85
CA LEU A 23 8.53 4.64 4.61
C LEU A 23 7.62 3.78 3.74
N SER A 24 6.86 2.88 4.39
CA SER A 24 6.02 1.88 3.70
C SER A 24 5.02 2.50 2.72
N LEU A 25 4.36 3.61 3.10
CA LEU A 25 3.41 4.30 2.24
C LEU A 25 4.07 4.86 0.96
N LEU A 26 5.29 5.39 1.08
CA LEU A 26 6.02 5.92 -0.07
C LEU A 26 6.57 4.79 -0.93
N GLN A 27 7.00 3.68 -0.32
CA GLN A 27 7.40 2.48 -1.05
C GLN A 27 6.24 1.91 -1.88
N GLN A 28 5.02 1.85 -1.32
CA GLN A 28 3.81 1.51 -2.07
C GLN A 28 3.55 2.50 -3.22
N GLY A 29 3.76 3.80 -2.98
CA GLY A 29 3.63 4.83 -4.03
C GLY A 29 4.59 4.61 -5.20
N CYS A 30 5.86 4.31 -4.91
CA CYS A 30 6.84 3.95 -5.94
C CYS A 30 6.41 2.70 -6.72
N ASP A 31 5.97 1.65 -6.02
CA ASP A 31 5.54 0.40 -6.67
C ASP A 31 4.31 0.59 -7.58
N ILE A 32 3.31 1.37 -7.15
CA ILE A 32 2.11 1.71 -7.95
C ILE A 32 2.48 2.48 -9.22
N THR A 33 3.40 3.45 -9.11
CA THR A 33 3.83 4.25 -10.26
C THR A 33 4.86 3.53 -11.13
N GLY A 34 5.47 2.44 -10.62
CA GLY A 34 6.58 1.74 -11.28
C GLY A 34 7.94 2.42 -11.09
N GLY A 35 8.05 3.39 -10.18
CA GLY A 35 9.30 4.05 -9.79
C GLY A 35 10.17 3.22 -8.84
N LEU A 36 11.17 3.86 -8.25
CA LEU A 36 12.20 3.26 -7.42
C LEU A 36 12.11 3.75 -5.98
N TYR A 37 12.23 2.82 -5.03
CA TYR A 37 12.37 3.13 -3.62
C TYR A 37 13.72 2.62 -3.14
N LEU A 38 14.57 3.52 -2.63
CA LEU A 38 15.85 3.15 -2.02
C LEU A 38 15.95 3.79 -0.64
N LYS A 39 16.14 2.94 0.37
CA LYS A 39 16.68 3.40 1.66
C LYS A 39 18.20 3.40 1.56
N VAL A 40 18.80 4.57 1.71
CA VAL A 40 20.25 4.76 1.63
C VAL A 40 20.93 3.97 2.78
N PRO A 41 21.83 3.02 2.48
CA PRO A 41 22.53 2.24 3.51
C PRO A 41 23.54 3.08 4.31
N SER A 42 24.24 3.98 3.63
CA SER A 42 25.19 4.94 4.23
C SER A 42 25.12 6.29 3.50
N LEU A 43 25.12 7.37 4.28
CA LEU A 43 25.09 8.74 3.75
C LEU A 43 26.38 9.11 3.00
N ASP A 44 27.51 8.47 3.31
CA ASP A 44 28.79 8.72 2.63
C ASP A 44 28.69 8.41 1.12
N GLY A 45 27.82 7.45 0.76
CA GLY A 45 27.55 7.06 -0.63
C GLY A 45 26.34 7.77 -1.26
N LEU A 46 25.74 8.77 -0.60
CA LEU A 46 24.49 9.40 -1.06
C LEU A 46 24.60 9.91 -2.49
N LEU A 47 25.68 10.62 -2.81
CA LEU A 47 25.89 11.17 -4.15
C LEU A 47 25.94 10.06 -5.21
N GLN A 48 26.61 8.94 -4.92
CA GLN A 48 26.67 7.81 -5.83
C GLN A 48 25.27 7.24 -6.11
N TYR A 49 24.43 7.07 -5.07
CA TYR A 49 23.06 6.59 -5.26
C TYR A 49 22.20 7.57 -6.07
N LEU A 50 22.32 8.88 -5.80
CA LEU A 50 21.59 9.89 -6.56
C LEU A 50 21.96 9.87 -8.05
N LEU A 51 23.26 9.74 -8.37
CA LEU A 51 23.74 9.72 -9.75
C LEU A 51 23.42 8.41 -10.48
N TRP A 52 23.56 7.25 -9.84
CA TRP A 52 23.39 5.96 -10.53
C TRP A 52 21.97 5.42 -10.53
N VAL A 53 21.18 5.73 -9.50
CA VAL A 53 19.83 5.16 -9.33
C VAL A 53 18.75 6.14 -9.74
N PHE A 54 18.90 7.43 -9.43
CA PHE A 54 17.83 8.42 -9.58
C PHE A 54 18.00 9.37 -10.78
N LEU A 55 19.20 9.46 -11.36
CA LEU A 55 19.45 10.28 -12.54
C LEU A 55 18.93 9.67 -13.87
N PRO A 56 19.05 8.35 -14.11
CA PRO A 56 18.66 7.78 -15.41
C PRO A 56 17.16 7.92 -15.71
N GLU A 57 16.85 8.16 -16.99
CA GLU A 57 15.47 8.27 -17.46
C GLU A 57 14.75 6.92 -17.43
N ALA A 58 13.42 6.95 -17.42
CA ALA A 58 12.56 5.78 -17.28
C ALA A 58 12.88 4.62 -18.24
N TRP A 59 13.24 4.94 -19.49
CA TRP A 59 13.51 3.95 -20.54
C TRP A 59 14.90 3.33 -20.42
N GLU A 60 15.90 4.10 -19.94
CA GLU A 60 17.28 3.64 -19.72
C GLU A 60 17.38 2.65 -18.56
N ARG A 61 16.50 2.78 -17.56
CA ARG A 61 16.48 1.93 -16.35
C ARG A 61 16.37 0.43 -16.63
N LYS A 62 15.84 0.03 -17.79
CA LYS A 62 15.72 -1.38 -18.18
C LYS A 62 17.05 -1.99 -18.61
N GLU A 63 17.96 -1.16 -19.10
CA GLU A 63 19.31 -1.56 -19.54
C GLU A 63 20.32 -1.53 -18.39
N LEU A 64 19.93 -0.93 -17.25
CA LEU A 64 20.77 -0.80 -16.06
C LEU A 64 20.46 -1.88 -15.03
N VAL A 65 21.50 -2.37 -14.36
CA VAL A 65 21.34 -3.24 -13.19
C VAL A 65 21.07 -2.37 -11.97
N LEU A 66 19.80 -2.09 -11.73
CA LEU A 66 19.34 -1.28 -10.59
C LEU A 66 19.06 -2.15 -9.36
N PRO A 67 19.08 -1.55 -8.15
CA PRO A 67 18.65 -2.23 -6.94
C PRO A 67 17.26 -2.86 -7.12
N GLY A 68 17.13 -4.13 -6.76
CA GLY A 68 15.88 -4.88 -6.94
C GLY A 68 14.71 -4.26 -6.17
N ARG A 69 13.49 -4.42 -6.71
CA ARG A 69 12.26 -4.01 -6.04
C ARG A 69 12.05 -4.91 -4.80
N GLY A 70 12.25 -4.35 -3.62
CA GLY A 70 12.00 -5.04 -2.36
C GLY A 70 10.53 -5.46 -2.20
N ARG A 71 10.26 -6.41 -1.32
CA ARG A 71 8.89 -6.82 -1.01
C ARG A 71 8.12 -5.67 -0.36
N VAL A 72 7.00 -5.28 -0.97
CA VAL A 72 6.12 -4.23 -0.45
C VAL A 72 4.96 -4.85 0.33
N ASP A 73 4.70 -4.32 1.54
CA ASP A 73 3.58 -4.75 2.36
C ASP A 73 2.34 -3.93 2.02
N TYR A 74 1.30 -4.58 1.50
CA TYR A 74 0.02 -3.96 1.10
C TYR A 74 -1.12 -4.19 2.10
N ARG A 75 -0.81 -4.68 3.31
CA ARG A 75 -1.84 -4.88 4.34
C ARG A 75 -2.56 -3.57 4.66
N ALA A 76 -3.87 -3.66 4.80
CA ALA A 76 -4.69 -2.54 5.22
C ALA A 76 -4.53 -2.30 6.72
N ALA A 77 -4.46 -1.04 7.13
CA ALA A 77 -4.57 -0.66 8.53
C ALA A 77 -6.06 -0.54 8.92
N CYS A 78 -6.43 -1.09 10.08
CA CYS A 78 -7.80 -0.95 10.58
C CYS A 78 -8.11 0.50 10.99
N PHE A 79 -9.35 0.95 10.78
CA PHE A 79 -9.77 2.30 11.20
C PHE A 79 -9.85 2.46 12.73
N CYS A 80 -10.07 1.37 13.47
CA CYS A 80 -10.21 1.40 14.92
C CYS A 80 -8.88 1.60 15.66
N HIS A 81 -7.86 0.79 15.37
CA HIS A 81 -6.57 0.81 16.09
C HIS A 81 -5.38 1.27 15.24
N ARG A 82 -5.56 1.43 13.92
CA ARG A 82 -4.50 1.77 12.96
C ARG A 82 -3.41 0.71 12.83
N GLU A 83 -3.70 -0.52 13.23
CA GLU A 83 -2.83 -1.68 13.08
C GLU A 83 -3.05 -2.37 11.74
N LEU A 84 -1.96 -2.91 11.17
CA LEU A 84 -1.98 -3.69 9.93
C LEU A 84 -2.66 -5.04 10.14
N LEU A 85 -3.62 -5.36 9.28
CA LEU A 85 -4.40 -6.60 9.36
C LEU A 85 -4.00 -7.60 8.28
N THR A 86 -4.01 -8.88 8.65
CA THR A 86 -3.99 -10.00 7.70
C THR A 86 -5.41 -10.43 7.31
N ILE A 87 -6.34 -10.43 8.27
CA ILE A 87 -7.77 -10.69 8.10
C ILE A 87 -8.52 -9.53 8.74
N GLY A 88 -9.53 -8.99 8.05
CA GLY A 88 -10.34 -7.89 8.53
C GLY A 88 -11.76 -7.93 7.99
N TYR A 89 -12.64 -7.15 8.61
CA TYR A 89 -14.04 -6.99 8.20
C TYR A 89 -14.19 -5.67 7.46
N VAL A 90 -14.88 -5.68 6.31
CA VAL A 90 -15.09 -4.49 5.48
C VAL A 90 -16.55 -4.08 5.57
N CYS A 91 -16.81 -2.79 5.81
CA CYS A 91 -18.17 -2.26 5.72
C CYS A 91 -18.63 -2.27 4.26
N SER A 92 -19.76 -2.91 3.98
CA SER A 92 -20.35 -2.98 2.63
C SER A 92 -20.86 -1.64 2.09
N VAL A 93 -20.94 -0.59 2.92
CA VAL A 93 -21.42 0.73 2.54
C VAL A 93 -20.27 1.71 2.33
N CYS A 94 -19.43 1.92 3.33
CA CYS A 94 -18.35 2.92 3.28
C CYS A 94 -16.96 2.34 3.00
N LEU A 95 -16.84 1.02 2.81
CA LEU A 95 -15.59 0.30 2.55
C LEU A 95 -14.51 0.44 3.65
N SER A 96 -14.86 0.96 4.83
CA SER A 96 -13.94 1.01 5.97
C SER A 96 -13.59 -0.39 6.47
N VAL A 97 -12.32 -0.58 6.83
CA VAL A 97 -11.76 -1.87 7.29
C VAL A 97 -11.62 -1.90 8.81
N PHE A 98 -12.06 -2.98 9.45
CA PHE A 98 -12.06 -3.16 10.90
C PHE A 98 -11.38 -4.47 11.31
N CYS A 99 -10.75 -4.46 12.49
CA CYS A 99 -10.03 -5.63 13.03
C CYS A 99 -10.94 -6.66 13.71
N LYS A 100 -12.17 -6.28 14.07
CA LYS A 100 -13.15 -7.13 14.75
C LYS A 100 -14.52 -6.91 14.12
N PHE A 101 -15.34 -7.95 14.13
CA PHE A 101 -16.72 -7.85 13.71
C PHE A 101 -17.50 -6.90 14.65
N SER A 102 -18.31 -6.02 14.08
CA SER A 102 -19.26 -5.18 14.78
C SER A 102 -20.56 -5.12 13.99
N PRO A 103 -21.73 -5.26 14.63
CA PRO A 103 -23.03 -5.13 13.95
C PRO A 103 -23.32 -3.70 13.48
N ILE A 104 -22.53 -2.72 13.92
CA ILE A 104 -22.66 -1.31 13.56
C ILE A 104 -21.30 -0.80 13.09
N CYS A 105 -21.28 -0.17 11.91
CA CYS A 105 -20.08 0.50 11.41
C CYS A 105 -19.80 1.76 12.23
N THR A 106 -18.61 1.88 12.83
CA THR A 106 -18.25 3.08 13.62
C THR A 106 -17.93 4.30 12.76
N THR A 107 -17.73 4.13 11.44
CA THR A 107 -17.42 5.24 10.51
C THR A 107 -18.68 5.86 9.90
N CYS A 108 -19.64 5.04 9.45
CA CYS A 108 -20.84 5.52 8.74
C CYS A 108 -22.15 5.21 9.49
N HIS A 109 -22.07 4.62 10.68
CA HIS A 109 -23.22 4.28 11.55
C HIS A 109 -24.24 3.32 10.93
N THR A 110 -23.93 2.69 9.81
CA THR A 110 -24.78 1.65 9.21
C THR A 110 -24.88 0.45 10.14
N VAL A 111 -26.11 0.02 10.41
CA VAL A 111 -26.43 -1.22 11.12
C VAL A 111 -26.53 -2.36 10.11
N PHE A 112 -25.71 -3.39 10.29
CA PHE A 112 -25.72 -4.56 9.43
C PHE A 112 -26.84 -5.52 9.85
N LYS A 113 -27.72 -5.88 8.90
CA LYS A 113 -28.69 -6.95 9.11
C LYS A 113 -27.97 -8.28 9.06
N ILE A 114 -27.63 -8.82 10.23
CA ILE A 114 -27.07 -10.16 10.35
C ILE A 114 -28.20 -11.13 10.05
N ALA A 115 -28.22 -11.69 8.84
CA ALA A 115 -29.06 -12.85 8.58
C ALA A 115 -28.63 -13.94 9.58
N GLY A 116 -29.57 -14.44 10.38
CA GLY A 116 -29.32 -15.57 11.26
C GLY A 116 -28.73 -16.75 10.49
N PRO A 117 -28.15 -17.75 11.17
CA PRO A 117 -27.59 -18.93 10.50
C PRO A 117 -28.60 -19.47 9.49
N LEU A 118 -28.17 -19.58 8.23
CA LEU A 118 -29.00 -20.09 7.14
C LEU A 118 -29.61 -21.41 7.61
N ALA A 119 -30.94 -21.47 7.65
CA ALA A 119 -31.66 -22.68 8.01
C ALA A 119 -31.19 -23.79 7.06
N ILE A 120 -30.49 -24.78 7.61
CA ILE A 120 -30.07 -25.98 6.88
C ILE A 120 -31.37 -26.67 6.47
N LYS A 121 -31.76 -26.52 5.20
CA LYS A 121 -32.89 -27.28 4.67
C LYS A 121 -32.52 -28.77 4.76
N PRO A 122 -33.33 -29.62 5.42
CA PRO A 122 -33.05 -31.05 5.44
C PRO A 122 -33.07 -31.56 3.99
N LYS A 123 -32.00 -32.27 3.59
CA LYS A 123 -31.96 -32.97 2.31
C LYS A 123 -33.09 -34.01 2.32
N LYS A 124 -34.01 -33.89 1.36
CA LYS A 124 -34.95 -34.96 1.00
C LYS A 124 -34.22 -36.05 0.25
#